data_AF-A0A7C2QLB6-F1
#
_entry.id   AF-A0A7C2QLB6-F1
#
_cell.length_a   1.000
_cell.length_b   1.000
_cell.length_c   1.000
_cell.angle_alpha   90.00
_cell.angle_beta   90.00
_cell.angle_gamma   90.00
#
_symmetry.space_group_name_H-M   'P 1'
#
loop_
_entity.id
_entity.type
_entity.pdbx_description
1 polymer ?
#
loop_
_entity_poly.entity_id
_entity_poly.type
_entity_poly.pdbx_seq_one_letter_code
_entity_poly.pdbx_strand_id
1 'polypeptide(L)'
;MAAPLFHQTDLFRPHNDPDDHFDLAVIYALALQGKIDLRGIVIDRPPPKFDGDPDVAAIAQLNHITGLTVPAVVGSAQPMKSPHDTQPSAFGVQHSARLRNDGGGRVQSLW
;
A
#
# COMPACT_ATOMS: atom_id res chain seq x y z
N MET A 1 0.45 -16.12 17.28
CA MET A 1 -0.23 -15.05 16.52
C MET A 1 0.69 -14.68 15.36
N ALA A 2 0.15 -14.48 14.16
CA ALA A 2 0.94 -14.01 13.03
C ALA A 2 1.44 -12.58 13.28
N ALA A 3 2.66 -12.26 12.84
CA ALA A 3 3.21 -10.93 13.02
C ALA A 3 2.54 -9.94 12.04
N PRO A 4 2.14 -8.74 12.49
CA PRO A 4 1.60 -7.71 11.60
C PRO A 4 2.71 -7.19 10.67
N LEU A 5 2.38 -7.02 9.39
CA LEU A 5 3.33 -6.59 8.37
C LEU A 5 2.69 -5.54 7.45
N PHE A 6 3.44 -4.46 7.20
CA PHE A 6 3.24 -3.58 6.05
C PHE A 6 4.36 -3.88 5.05
N HIS A 7 4.01 -4.10 3.79
CA HIS A 7 4.97 -4.34 2.72
C HIS A 7 5.15 -3.07 1.92
N GLN A 8 6.39 -2.62 1.76
CA GLN A 8 6.75 -1.50 0.89
C GLN A 8 7.51 -2.05 -0.32
N THR A 9 7.21 -1.55 -1.51
CA THR A 9 7.76 -2.03 -2.79
C THR A 9 7.73 -0.91 -3.83
N ASP A 10 8.66 -0.92 -4.78
CA ASP A 10 8.68 -0.09 -5.99
C ASP A 10 8.00 -0.78 -7.19
N LEU A 11 6.93 -1.51 -6.92
CA LEU A 11 6.06 -2.17 -7.89
C LEU A 11 5.48 -1.19 -8.93
N PHE A 12 6.06 -1.18 -10.14
CA PHE A 12 5.65 -0.30 -11.25
C PHE A 12 5.14 -1.04 -12.49
N ARG A 13 4.42 -0.29 -13.34
CA ARG A 13 3.98 -0.71 -14.67
C ARG A 13 4.32 0.36 -15.74
N PRO A 14 4.99 0.02 -16.86
CA PRO A 14 5.68 -1.24 -17.08
C PRO A 14 6.71 -1.51 -15.98
N HIS A 15 6.97 -2.79 -15.70
CA HIS A 15 7.91 -3.21 -14.67
C HIS A 15 9.30 -2.61 -14.94
N ASN A 16 9.90 -2.01 -13.92
CA ASN A 16 11.31 -1.63 -13.94
C ASN A 16 12.19 -2.84 -13.59
N ASP A 17 11.90 -3.42 -12.43
CA ASP A 17 12.43 -4.69 -11.96
C ASP A 17 11.26 -5.68 -11.86
N PRO A 18 11.31 -6.83 -12.56
CA PRO A 18 10.26 -7.83 -12.45
C PRO A 18 10.22 -8.55 -11.10
N ASP A 19 11.25 -8.44 -10.24
CA ASP A 19 11.31 -9.15 -8.97
C ASP A 19 10.26 -8.69 -7.95
N ASP A 20 9.88 -7.42 -7.93
CA ASP A 20 8.81 -6.85 -7.11
C ASP A 20 7.46 -7.58 -7.27
N HIS A 21 7.14 -8.03 -8.49
CA HIS A 21 5.91 -8.79 -8.73
C HIS A 21 5.99 -10.19 -8.09
N PHE A 22 7.17 -10.79 -8.01
CA PHE A 22 7.39 -12.05 -7.32
C PHE A 22 7.36 -11.88 -5.80
N ASP A 23 8.01 -10.83 -5.27
CA ASP A 23 8.00 -10.50 -3.85
C ASP A 23 6.58 -10.25 -3.35
N LEU A 24 5.79 -9.48 -4.11
CA LEU A 24 4.39 -9.24 -3.81
C LEU A 24 3.59 -10.57 -3.75
N ALA A 25 3.78 -11.45 -4.73
CA ALA A 25 3.10 -12.75 -4.75
C ALA A 25 3.47 -13.62 -3.54
N VAL A 26 4.74 -13.62 -3.13
CA VAL A 26 5.22 -14.34 -1.94
C VAL A 26 4.59 -13.78 -0.68
N ILE A 27 4.53 -12.46 -0.52
CA ILE A 27 3.91 -11.81 0.63
C ILE A 27 2.42 -12.17 0.74
N TYR A 28 1.68 -12.18 -0.37
CA TYR A 28 0.30 -12.66 -0.41
C TYR A 28 0.18 -14.14 -0.04
N ALA A 29 1.09 -15.00 -0.54
CA ALA A 29 1.08 -16.43 -0.21
C ALA A 29 1.34 -16.69 1.28
N LEU A 30 2.24 -15.94 1.91
CA LEU A 30 2.50 -16.01 3.35
C LEU A 30 1.28 -15.56 4.16
N ALA A 31 0.60 -14.49 3.72
CA ALA A 31 -0.64 -14.02 4.35
C ALA A 31 -1.77 -15.05 4.23
N LEU A 32 -1.94 -15.65 3.05
CA LEU A 32 -2.93 -16.70 2.79
C LEU A 32 -2.69 -17.95 3.64
N GLN A 33 -1.42 -18.28 3.92
CA GLN A 33 -1.04 -19.37 4.81
C GLN A 33 -1.15 -19.01 6.31
N GLY A 34 -1.59 -17.80 6.65
CA GLY A 34 -1.69 -17.32 8.03
C GLY A 34 -0.33 -17.17 8.74
N LYS A 35 0.77 -17.11 7.98
CA LYS A 35 2.13 -16.94 8.52
C LYS A 35 2.44 -15.49 8.89
N ILE A 36 1.86 -14.56 8.16
CA ILE A 36 1.91 -13.13 8.43
C ILE A 36 0.50 -12.54 8.42
N ASP A 37 0.34 -11.43 9.14
CA ASP A 37 -0.86 -10.63 9.14
C ASP A 37 -0.60 -9.38 8.30
N LEU A 38 -0.82 -9.50 6.99
CA LEU A 38 -0.53 -8.46 6.02
C LEU A 38 -1.58 -7.33 6.11
N ARG A 39 -1.18 -6.20 6.69
CA ARG A 39 -2.07 -5.08 7.04
C ARG A 39 -2.18 -4.03 5.95
N GLY A 40 -1.22 -3.98 5.03
CA GLY A 40 -1.28 -3.06 3.90
C GLY A 40 -0.02 -3.08 3.05
N ILE A 41 -0.14 -2.50 1.87
CA ILE A 41 0.96 -2.34 0.91
C ILE A 41 1.17 -0.85 0.64
N VAL A 42 2.43 -0.42 0.62
CA VAL A 42 2.84 0.93 0.22
C VAL A 42 3.64 0.78 -1.05
N ILE A 43 3.11 1.29 -2.17
CA ILE A 43 3.85 1.35 -3.42
C ILE A 43 4.63 2.66 -3.44
N ASP A 44 5.93 2.62 -3.70
CA ASP A 44 6.72 3.83 -3.85
C ASP A 44 6.19 4.70 -4.99
N ARG A 45 6.52 5.99 -4.95
CA ARG A 45 6.25 6.83 -6.11
C ARG A 45 7.38 6.65 -7.13
N PRO A 46 7.05 6.45 -8.41
CA PRO A 46 8.05 6.42 -9.47
C PRO A 46 9.01 7.61 -9.42
N PRO A 47 10.32 7.37 -9.57
CA PRO A 47 11.29 8.45 -9.58
C PRO A 47 11.06 9.36 -10.80
N PRO A 48 11.47 10.64 -10.74
CA PRO A 48 11.35 11.55 -11.88
C PRO A 48 11.99 10.94 -13.14
N LYS A 49 11.30 11.05 -14.28
CA LYS A 49 11.72 10.51 -15.60
C LYS A 49 11.61 8.99 -15.75
N PHE A 50 11.09 8.27 -14.76
CA PHE A 50 10.62 6.91 -14.98
C PHE A 50 9.29 6.95 -15.73
N ASP A 51 9.21 6.25 -16.86
CA ASP A 51 8.00 6.15 -17.67
C ASP A 51 7.14 4.97 -17.20
N GLY A 52 6.55 5.12 -16.02
CA GLY A 52 5.64 4.13 -15.47
C GLY A 52 4.85 4.62 -14.26
N ASP A 53 3.77 3.88 -13.97
CA ASP A 53 2.85 4.14 -12.88
C ASP A 53 3.05 3.12 -11.74
N PRO A 54 2.72 3.47 -10.48
CA PRO A 54 2.47 2.47 -9.44
C PRO A 54 1.49 1.39 -9.90
N ASP A 55 1.83 0.11 -9.74
CA ASP A 55 1.00 -1.00 -10.21
C ASP A 55 -0.07 -1.41 -9.19
N VAL A 56 -1.00 -0.49 -8.93
CA VAL A 56 -2.18 -0.76 -8.07
C VAL A 56 -3.05 -1.89 -8.63
N ALA A 57 -2.98 -2.13 -9.95
CA ALA A 57 -3.74 -3.19 -10.60
C ALA A 57 -3.24 -4.58 -10.21
N ALA A 58 -1.92 -4.79 -10.12
CA ALA A 58 -1.35 -6.06 -9.64
C ALA A 58 -1.82 -6.40 -8.21
N ILE A 59 -1.92 -5.41 -7.32
CA ILE A 59 -2.48 -5.60 -5.97
C ILE A 59 -3.95 -6.03 -6.05
N ALA A 60 -4.76 -5.35 -6.87
CA ALA A 60 -6.17 -5.72 -7.07
C ALA A 60 -6.32 -7.14 -7.62
N GLN A 61 -5.44 -7.55 -8.53
CA GLN A 61 -5.40 -8.91 -9.07
C GLN A 61 -5.07 -9.94 -7.98
N LEU A 62 -4.06 -9.71 -7.15
CA LEU A 62 -3.71 -10.64 -6.08
C LEU A 62 -4.78 -10.71 -4.99
N ASN A 63 -5.40 -9.59 -4.62
CA ASN A 63 -6.59 -9.58 -3.77
C ASN A 63 -7.70 -10.46 -4.38
N HIS A 64 -7.96 -10.33 -5.69
CA HIS A 64 -8.96 -11.15 -6.37
C HIS A 64 -8.60 -12.65 -6.39
N ILE A 65 -7.36 -13.00 -6.72
CA ILE A 65 -6.88 -14.39 -6.82
C ILE A 65 -6.89 -15.09 -5.45
N THR A 66 -6.50 -14.37 -4.40
CA THR A 66 -6.34 -14.94 -3.05
C THR A 66 -7.58 -14.82 -2.18
N GLY A 67 -8.57 -14.02 -2.60
CA GLY A 67 -9.74 -13.67 -1.78
C GLY A 67 -9.41 -12.74 -0.60
N LEU A 68 -8.20 -12.19 -0.52
CA LEU A 68 -7.82 -11.20 0.47
C LEU A 68 -8.29 -9.79 0.07
N THR A 69 -8.32 -8.89 1.06
CA THR A 69 -8.69 -7.48 0.88
C THR A 69 -7.65 -6.57 1.50
N VAL A 70 -6.40 -6.73 1.08
CA VAL A 70 -5.26 -5.94 1.59
C VAL A 70 -5.37 -4.52 1.03
N PRO A 71 -5.39 -3.48 1.88
CA PRO A 71 -5.40 -2.10 1.42
C PRO A 71 -4.03 -1.71 0.86
N ALA A 72 -4.02 -0.79 -0.10
CA ALA A 72 -2.80 -0.25 -0.67
C ALA A 72 -2.85 1.26 -0.84
N VAL A 73 -1.68 1.89 -0.73
CA VAL A 73 -1.49 3.33 -0.95
C VAL A 73 -0.24 3.56 -1.80
N VAL A 74 -0.23 4.66 -2.56
CA VAL A 74 0.97 5.15 -3.25
C VAL A 74 1.66 6.16 -2.34
N GLY A 75 2.98 6.04 -2.24
CA GLY A 75 3.85 6.91 -1.45
C GLY A 75 3.81 8.38 -1.88
N SER A 76 4.43 9.22 -1.03
CA SER A 76 4.41 10.69 -1.17
C SER A 76 4.86 11.15 -2.57
N ALA A 77 4.17 12.17 -3.07
CA ALA A 77 4.58 12.89 -4.28
C ALA A 77 5.82 13.78 -4.09
N GLN A 78 6.17 14.04 -2.84
CA GLN A 78 7.24 14.96 -2.51
C GLN A 78 8.52 14.16 -2.25
N PRO A 79 9.59 14.39 -3.03
CA PRO A 79 10.87 13.74 -2.79
C PRO A 79 11.45 14.21 -1.44
N MET A 80 12.06 13.29 -0.70
CA MET A 80 12.85 13.66 0.46
C MET A 80 14.16 14.33 0.02
N LYS A 81 14.51 15.44 0.66
CA LYS A 81 15.79 16.16 0.42
C LYS A 81 16.94 15.62 1.25
N SER A 82 16.63 14.98 2.37
CA SER A 82 17.60 14.41 3.32
C SER A 82 16.92 13.38 4.23
N PRO A 83 17.67 12.53 4.96
CA PRO A 83 17.10 11.60 5.94
C PRO A 83 16.35 12.28 7.10
N HIS A 84 16.64 13.56 7.37
CA HIS A 84 15.96 14.35 8.40
C HIS A 84 14.87 15.26 7.83
N ASP A 85 14.53 15.09 6.55
CA ASP A 85 13.50 15.89 5.92
C ASP A 85 12.14 15.55 6.54
N THR A 86 11.45 16.58 7.02
CA THR A 86 10.08 16.46 7.51
C THR A 86 9.18 17.00 6.42
N GLN A 87 8.11 16.26 6.08
CA GLN A 87 7.17 16.66 5.04
C GLN A 87 5.82 17.05 5.67
N PRO A 88 5.59 18.34 6.03
CA PRO A 88 4.35 18.78 6.66
C PRO A 88 3.11 18.60 5.79
N SER A 89 3.26 18.41 4.48
CA SER A 89 2.15 18.16 3.56
C SER A 89 1.88 16.68 3.32
N ALA A 90 2.68 15.77 3.89
CA ALA A 90 2.50 14.32 3.73
C ALA A 90 1.44 13.72 4.68
N PHE A 91 0.76 14.56 5.48
CA PHE A 91 -0.38 14.10 6.29
C PHE A 91 -1.54 13.68 5.39
N GLY A 92 -1.76 12.36 5.33
CA GLY A 92 -2.93 11.60 4.88
C GLY A 92 -3.87 12.24 3.86
N VAL A 93 -3.77 11.81 2.59
CA VAL A 93 -4.93 11.81 1.69
C VAL A 93 -5.93 10.79 2.26
N GLN A 94 -7.08 11.25 2.75
CA GLN A 94 -8.17 10.37 3.18
C GLN A 94 -8.63 9.54 1.97
N HIS A 95 -8.41 8.22 2.01
CA HIS A 95 -9.24 7.31 1.23
C HIS A 95 -10.64 7.34 1.84
N SER A 96 -11.55 8.10 1.26
CA SER A 96 -12.97 8.05 1.61
C SER A 96 -13.57 6.75 1.07
N ALA A 97 -13.29 5.63 1.73
CA ALA A 97 -14.22 4.51 1.69
C ALA A 97 -15.50 5.00 2.38
N ARG A 98 -16.57 5.24 1.61
CA ARG A 98 -17.88 5.58 2.17
C ARG A 98 -18.33 4.45 3.08
N LEU A 99 -18.08 4.59 4.38
CA LEU A 99 -18.82 3.83 5.38
C LEU A 99 -20.25 4.37 5.35
N ARG A 100 -21.21 3.49 5.07
CA ARG A 100 -22.63 3.81 5.24
C ARG A 100 -22.83 4.16 6.71
N ASN A 101 -23.34 5.38 6.94
CA ASN A 101 -23.61 5.89 8.28
C ASN A 101 -25.01 5.44 8.69
N ASP A 102 -25.11 4.24 9.26
CA ASP A 102 -26.32 3.79 9.94
C ASP A 102 -26.27 4.30 11.39
N GLY A 103 -26.62 5.57 11.56
CA GLY A 103 -27.11 6.11 12.83
C GLY A 103 -26.09 6.38 13.94
N GLY A 104 -25.71 7.66 14.09
CA GLY A 104 -25.62 8.31 15.40
C GLY A 104 -24.53 7.82 16.38
N GLY A 105 -23.28 8.23 16.15
CA GLY A 105 -22.23 8.17 17.18
C GLY A 105 -21.08 9.11 16.86
N ARG A 106 -20.73 10.01 17.79
CA ARG A 106 -19.57 10.90 17.68
C ARG A 106 -18.30 10.04 17.66
N VAL A 107 -17.55 10.09 16.56
CA VAL A 107 -16.19 9.52 16.48
C VAL A 107 -15.21 10.58 16.97
N GLN A 108 -14.55 10.32 18.11
CA GLN A 108 -13.35 11.05 18.51
C GLN A 108 -12.18 10.52 17.67
N SER A 109 -11.39 11.42 17.08
CA SER A 109 -10.13 11.02 16.47
C SER A 109 -9.12 10.71 17.58
N LEU A 110 -8.60 9.49 17.56
CA LEU A 110 -7.23 9.26 17.99
C LEU A 110 -6.39 9.52 16.74
N TRP A 111 -5.31 10.27 16.93
CA TRP A 111 -4.52 11.02 15.96
C TRP A 111 -5.08 12.41 15.64
#